data_AF-A0A2W6EDX2-F1
#
_entry.id   AF-A0A2W6EDX2-F1
#
_cell.length_a   1.000
_cell.length_b   1.000
_cell.length_c   1.000
_cell.angle_alpha   90.00
_cell.angle_beta   90.00
_cell.angle_gamma   90.00
#
_symmetry.space_group_name_H-M   'P 1'
#
loop_
_entity.id
_entity.type
_entity.pdbx_description
1 polymer ?
#
loop_
_entity_poly.entity_id
_entity_poly.type
_entity_poly.pdbx_seq_one_letter_code
_entity_poly.pdbx_strand_id
1 'polypeptide(L)' 'MLPTDERFAKLVGAILHDTASGSEHIADAHVVAACTTVDSAIVLTADPDDIAALAAAVPGTRIVTRDPGSPI' A
#
# COMPACT_ATOMS: atom_id res chain seq x y z
N MET A 1 6.05 -8.11 13.06
CA MET A 1 5.05 -7.03 13.15
C MET A 1 5.74 -5.76 12.71
N LEU A 2 5.21 -5.04 11.71
CA LEU A 2 5.69 -3.70 11.37
C LEU A 2 5.00 -2.72 12.33
N PRO A 3 5.70 -2.10 13.29
CA PRO A 3 5.08 -1.09 14.14
C PRO A 3 4.79 0.16 13.30
N THR A 4 3.60 0.73 13.46
CA THR A 4 3.30 2.08 12.95
C THR A 4 4.01 3.11 13.82
N ASP A 5 5.33 3.22 13.63
CA ASP A 5 6.15 4.26 14.25
C ASP A 5 6.01 5.60 13.50
N GLU A 6 6.64 6.65 14.01
CA GLU A 6 6.59 7.99 13.42
C GLU A 6 7.04 7.99 11.94
N ARG A 7 8.07 7.20 11.61
CA ARG A 7 8.60 7.15 10.24
C ARG A 7 7.62 6.45 9.32
N PHE A 8 7.03 5.34 9.76
CA PHE A 8 6.01 4.62 9.00
C PHE A 8 4.76 5.47 8.79
N ALA A 9 4.30 6.17 9.83
CA ALA A 9 3.16 7.09 9.74
C ALA A 9 3.42 8.23 8.74
N LYS A 10 4.64 8.78 8.70
CA LYS A 10 5.03 9.78 7.70
C LYS A 10 5.01 9.22 6.28
N LEU A 11 5.46 7.98 6.08
CA LEU A 11 5.40 7.33 4.77
C LEU A 11 3.95 7.14 4.31
N VAL A 12 3.07 6.67 5.19
CA VAL A 12 1.63 6.55 4.90
C VAL A 12 1.04 7.92 4.52
N GLY A 13 1.33 8.97 5.30
CA GLY A 13 0.88 10.32 4.98
C GLY A 13 1.42 10.84 3.65
N ALA A 14 2.67 10.52 3.31
CA ALA A 14 3.27 10.89 2.03
C ALA A 14 2.57 10.19 0.85
N ILE A 15 2.23 8.91 0.97
CA ILE A 15 1.48 8.16 -0.04
C ILE A 15 0.10 8.77 -0.27
N LEU A 16 -0.63 9.07 0.81
CA LEU A 16 -1.95 9.71 0.71
C LEU A 16 -1.84 11.09 0.06
N HIS A 17 -0.84 11.89 0.43
CA HIS A 17 -0.61 13.22 -0.14
C HIS A 17 -0.29 13.17 -1.64
N ASP A 18 0.65 12.31 -2.04
CA ASP A 18 1.12 12.21 -3.43
C ASP A 18 0.03 11.69 -4.39
N THR A 19 -0.86 10.84 -3.87
CA THR A 19 -2.00 10.31 -4.63
C THR A 19 -3.28 11.15 -4.51
N ALA A 20 -3.23 12.29 -3.80
CA ALA A 20 -4.39 13.13 -3.49
C ALA A 20 -5.56 12.36 -2.84
N SER A 21 -5.25 11.34 -2.03
CA SER A 21 -6.22 10.46 -1.37
C SER A 21 -6.55 10.95 0.05
N GLY A 22 -7.80 10.74 0.48
CA GLY A 22 -8.26 11.07 1.81
C GLY A 22 -7.95 10.00 2.87
N SER A 23 -8.30 10.29 4.13
CA SER A 23 -8.08 9.39 5.26
C SER A 23 -8.87 8.07 5.20
N GLU A 24 -9.91 8.01 4.38
CA GLU A 24 -10.68 6.81 4.08
C GLU A 24 -9.80 5.68 3.52
N HIS A 25 -8.70 6.01 2.82
CA HIS A 25 -7.74 5.04 2.28
C HIS A 25 -6.55 4.76 3.20
N ILE A 26 -6.61 5.17 4.49
CA ILE A 26 -5.46 5.04 5.40
C ILE A 26 -5.02 3.60 5.60
N ALA A 27 -5.94 2.63 5.61
CA ALA A 27 -5.63 1.22 5.76
C ALA A 27 -4.87 0.68 4.54
N ASP A 28 -5.32 1.02 3.34
CA ASP A 28 -4.68 0.61 2.09
C ASP A 28 -3.32 1.28 1.92
N ALA A 29 -3.19 2.55 2.31
CA ALA A 29 -1.92 3.25 2.31
C ALA A 29 -0.92 2.62 3.30
N HIS A 30 -1.38 2.07 4.44
CA HIS A 30 -0.54 1.27 5.34
C HIS A 30 -0.06 -0.02 4.66
N VAL A 31 -0.93 -0.71 3.91
CA VAL A 31 -0.55 -1.92 3.16
C VAL A 31 0.52 -1.59 2.12
N VAL A 32 0.34 -0.52 1.35
CA VAL A 32 1.31 -0.07 0.35
C VAL A 32 2.64 0.34 1.00
N ALA A 33 2.60 1.10 2.10
CA ALA A 33 3.79 1.46 2.87
C ALA A 33 4.54 0.23 3.41
N ALA A 34 3.82 -0.81 3.85
CA ALA A 34 4.45 -2.04 4.33
C ALA A 34 5.19 -2.78 3.20
N CYS A 35 4.66 -2.71 1.97
CA CYS A 35 5.27 -3.33 0.79
C CYS A 35 6.63 -2.70 0.45
N THR A 36 6.88 -1.43 0.76
CA THR A 36 8.15 -0.75 0.42
C THR A 36 9.37 -1.28 1.18
N THR A 37 9.18 -2.23 2.10
CA THR A 37 10.27 -2.87 2.85
C THR A 37 10.96 -3.99 2.06
N VAL A 38 10.42 -4.35 0.89
CA VAL A 38 10.92 -5.40 0.00
C VAL A 38 10.90 -4.93 -1.46
N ASP A 39 11.67 -5.61 -2.32
CA ASP A 39 11.72 -5.28 -3.76
C ASP A 39 10.43 -5.65 -4.50
N SER A 40 9.70 -6.67 -4.02
CA SER A 40 8.45 -7.15 -4.60
C SER A 40 7.49 -7.66 -3.52
N ALA A 41 6.22 -7.32 -3.65
CA ALA A 41 5.16 -7.72 -2.73
C ALA A 41 3.88 -8.15 -3.47
N ILE A 42 3.15 -9.09 -2.86
CA ILE A 42 1.80 -9.50 -3.29
C ILE A 42 0.83 -9.01 -2.22
N VAL A 43 -0.17 -8.24 -2.65
CA VAL A 43 -1.28 -7.80 -1.80
C VAL A 43 -2.51 -8.63 -2.13
N LEU A 44 -3.04 -9.35 -1.13
CA LEU A 44 -4.33 -10.00 -1.24
C LEU A 44 -5.41 -8.98 -0.85
N THR A 45 -6.27 -8.60 -1.79
CA THR A 45 -7.28 -7.56 -1.57
C THR A 45 -8.52 -7.81 -2.43
N ALA A 46 -9.69 -7.53 -1.85
CA ALA A 46 -10.95 -7.47 -2.59
C ALA A 46 -11.12 -6.13 -3.34
N ASP A 47 -10.28 -5.15 -3.05
CA ASP A 47 -10.26 -3.83 -3.69
C ASP A 47 -8.87 -3.57 -4.32
N PRO A 48 -8.63 -4.08 -5.53
CA PRO A 48 -7.35 -3.92 -6.21
C PRO A 48 -7.12 -2.51 -6.76
N ASP A 49 -8.20 -1.74 -7.01
CA ASP A 49 -8.13 -0.44 -7.64
C ASP A 49 -7.57 0.61 -6.66
N ASP A 50 -8.02 0.59 -5.41
CA ASP A 50 -7.49 1.44 -4.35
C ASP A 50 -5.99 1.18 -4.11
N ILE A 51 -5.59 -0.09 -4.04
CA ILE A 51 -4.17 -0.46 -3.88
C ILE A 51 -3.34 -0.01 -5.09
N ALA A 52 -3.86 -0.19 -6.31
CA ALA A 52 -3.15 0.22 -7.52
C ALA A 52 -2.97 1.74 -7.61
N ALA A 53 -4.01 2.51 -7.23
CA ALA A 53 -3.94 3.96 -7.19
C ALA A 53 -2.86 4.44 -6.20
N LEU A 54 -2.85 3.89 -4.99
CA LEU A 54 -1.89 4.25 -3.94
C LEU A 54 -0.46 3.78 -4.26
N ALA A 55 -0.30 2.63 -4.91
CA ALA A 55 1.00 2.08 -5.28
C ALA A 55 1.78 2.97 -6.27
N ALA A 56 1.11 3.86 -6.99
CA ALA A 56 1.74 4.83 -7.88
C ALA A 56 2.75 5.75 -7.16
N ALA A 57 2.56 6.00 -5.86
CA ALA A 57 3.47 6.81 -5.03
C ALA A 57 4.77 6.09 -4.64
N VAL A 58 4.89 4.78 -4.88
CA VAL A 58 6.04 3.95 -4.44
C VAL A 58 6.64 3.10 -5.59
N PRO A 59 7.12 3.73 -6.68
CA PRO A 59 7.57 3.00 -7.87
C PRO A 59 8.80 2.10 -7.67
N GLY A 60 9.50 2.23 -6.53
CA GLY A 60 10.66 1.41 -6.17
C GLY A 60 10.31 -0.03 -5.77
N THR A 61 9.04 -0.33 -5.50
CA THR A 61 8.58 -1.67 -5.13
C THR A 61 7.56 -2.16 -6.13
N ARG A 62 7.76 -3.38 -6.64
CA ARG A 62 6.76 -4.04 -7.49
C ARG A 62 5.62 -4.57 -6.62
N ILE A 63 4.44 -3.98 -6.73
CA ILE A 63 3.23 -4.42 -6.04
C ILE A 63 2.29 -5.09 -7.05
N VAL A 64 1.84 -6.29 -6.74
CA VAL A 64 0.83 -7.02 -7.52
C VAL A 64 -0.35 -7.34 -6.62
N THR A 65 -1.56 -7.02 -7.05
CA THR A 65 -2.79 -7.36 -6.33
C THR A 65 -3.29 -8.74 -6.77
N ARG A 66 -3.94 -9.45 -5.85
CA ARG A 66 -4.61 -10.74 -6.08
C ARG A 66 -5.92 -10.76 -5.31
N ASP A 67 -6.94 -11.32 -5.95
CA ASP A 67 -8.20 -11.59 -5.29
C ASP A 67 -8.03 -12.69 -4.22
N PRO A 68 -8.57 -12.53 -3.00
CA PRO A 68 -8.41 -13.50 -1.91
C PRO A 68 -9.00 -14.88 -2.21
N GLY A 69 -9.97 -14.99 -3.12
CA GLY A 69 -10.58 -16.25 -3.53
C GLY A 69 -9.84 -16.96 -4.67
N SER A 70 -8.83 -16.33 -5.26
CA SER A 70 -8.03 -16.95 -6.33
C SER A 70 -7.05 -18.00 -5.77
N PRO A 71 -6.84 -19.13 -6.47
CA PRO A 71 -5.84 -20.11 -6.08
C PRO A 71 -4.42 -19.49 -6.12
N ILE A 72 -3.60 -19.85 -5.14
CA ILE A 72 -2.22 -19.36 -4.94
C ILE A 72 -1.27 -19.98 -5.96
#